data_AF-A0A2R5FM31-F1
#
_entry.id   AF-A0A2R5FM31-F1
#
_cell.length_a   1.000
_cell.length_b   1.000
_cell.length_c   1.000
_cell.angle_alpha   90.00
_cell.angle_beta   90.00
_cell.angle_gamma   90.00
#
_symmetry.space_group_name_H-M   'P 1'
#
loop_
_entity.id
_entity.type
_entity.pdbx_description
1 polymer ?
#
loop_
_entity_poly.entity_id
_entity_poly.type
_entity_poly.pdbx_seq_one_letter_code
_entity_poly.pdbx_strand_id
1 'polypeptide(L)' 'MDLSINSDDRVVWRLAQENQMILLTANRSIKGKDSLEQVIREENTLASLPVITIGNAD' A
#
# COMPACT_ATOMS: atom_id res chain seq x y z
N MET A 1 -5.03 -12.94 10.22
CA MET A 1 -4.12 -11.79 10.32
C MET A 1 -5.01 -10.57 10.50
N ASP A 2 -5.05 -9.99 11.70
CA ASP A 2 -5.90 -8.83 11.99
C ASP A 2 -5.12 -7.57 11.59
N LEU A 3 -5.40 -7.05 10.40
CA LEU A 3 -4.82 -5.78 9.98
C LEU A 3 -5.73 -4.68 10.53
N SER A 4 -5.24 -3.95 11.53
CA SER A 4 -5.98 -2.85 12.10
C SER A 4 -6.32 -1.85 11.00
N ILE A 5 -7.51 -1.26 11.08
CA ILE A 5 -7.86 -0.17 10.16
C ILE A 5 -6.91 1.02 10.30
N ASN A 6 -6.08 1.11 11.34
CA ASN A 6 -5.06 2.15 11.48
C ASN A 6 -3.63 1.65 11.21
N SER A 7 -3.47 0.48 10.59
CA SER A 7 -2.16 -0.03 10.20
C SER A 7 -1.50 0.87 9.17
N ASP A 8 -0.19 1.00 9.31
CA ASP A 8 0.68 1.79 8.43
C ASP A 8 0.68 1.26 6.99
N ASP A 9 0.77 2.17 6.02
CA ASP A 9 0.76 1.83 4.60
C ASP A 9 1.92 0.88 4.24
N ARG A 10 3.08 1.01 4.91
CA ARG A 10 4.20 0.07 4.78
C ARG A 10 3.84 -1.36 5.19
N VAL A 11 3.14 -1.53 6.31
CA VAL A 11 2.75 -2.85 6.82
C VAL A 11 1.71 -3.47 5.88
N VAL A 12 0.75 -2.67 5.44
CA VAL A 12 -0.29 -3.10 4.50
C VAL A 12 0.33 -3.52 3.17
N TRP A 13 1.27 -2.72 2.64
CA TRP A 13 1.95 -3.00 1.38
C TRP A 13 2.77 -4.28 1.46
N ARG A 14 3.64 -4.42 2.47
CA ARG A 14 4.46 -5.63 2.64
C ARG A 14 3.61 -6.88 2.74
N LEU A 15 2.54 -6.83 3.54
CA LEU A 15 1.63 -7.96 3.68
C LEU A 15 0.99 -8.34 2.34
N ALA A 16 0.54 -7.35 1.57
CA ALA A 16 -0.02 -7.61 0.25
C ALA A 16 1.01 -8.25 -0.69
N GLN A 17 2.26 -7.78 -0.68
CA GLN A 17 3.33 -8.37 -1.50
C GLN A 17 3.65 -9.80 -1.09
N GLU A 18 3.79 -10.07 0.22
CA GLU A 18 4.06 -11.41 0.76
C GLU A 18 2.96 -12.41 0.41
N ASN A 19 1.71 -11.95 0.35
CA ASN A 19 0.54 -12.78 0.01
C ASN A 19 0.19 -12.74 -1.48
N GLN A 20 1.01 -12.11 -2.33
CA GLN A 20 0.73 -11.91 -3.76
C GLN A 20 -0.66 -11.28 -4.04
N MET A 21 -1.03 -10.30 -3.23
CA MET A 21 -2.29 -9.55 -3.33
C MET A 21 -2.06 -8.19 -3.98
N ILE A 22 -3.04 -7.76 -4.79
CA ILE A 22 -3.08 -6.41 -5.36
C ILE A 22 -3.72 -5.47 -4.33
N LEU A 23 -3.04 -4.37 -4.03
CA LEU A 23 -3.56 -3.38 -3.09
C LEU A 23 -4.49 -2.40 -3.82
N LEU A 24 -5.76 -2.34 -3.39
CA LEU A 24 -6.74 -1.39 -3.87
C LEU A 24 -6.98 -0.34 -2.78
N THR A 25 -6.70 0.93 -3.07
CA THR A 25 -6.82 2.04 -2.11
C THR A 25 -7.60 3.19 -2.71
N ALA A 26 -8.37 3.92 -1.90
CA ALA A 26 -9.04 5.15 -2.33
C ALA A 26 -8.16 6.40 -2.14
N ASN A 27 -6.84 6.22 -2.16
CA ASN A 27 -5.81 7.16 -1.69
C ASN A 27 -5.88 7.41 -0.18
N ARG A 28 -5.45 6.42 0.59
CA ARG A 28 -5.24 6.59 2.03
C ARG A 28 -3.95 7.35 2.27
N SER A 29 -4.02 8.68 2.24
CA SER A 29 -2.88 9.51 2.61
C SER A 29 -2.75 9.57 4.14
N ILE A 30 -1.97 8.69 4.76
CA ILE A 30 -1.32 9.07 6.03
C ILE A 30 -0.04 9.80 5.64
N LYS A 31 -0.18 11.12 5.40
CA LYS A 31 0.93 12.02 5.08
C LYS A 31 2.06 11.83 6.09
N GLY A 32 3.18 11.28 5.64
CA GLY A 32 4.34 11.02 6.50
C GLY A 32 5.34 10.04 5.88
N LYS A 33 6.48 9.85 6.57
CA LYS A 33 7.63 9.02 6.16
C LYS A 33 7.27 7.55 5.83
N ASP A 34 6.09 7.07 6.18
CA ASP A 34 5.64 5.70 5.91
C ASP A 34 4.54 5.64 4.84
N SER A 35 4.38 6.71 4.05
CA SER A 35 3.46 6.76 2.91
C SER A 35 3.75 5.64 1.91
N LEU A 36 2.68 5.08 1.34
CA LEU A 36 2.74 4.00 0.36
C LEU A 36 3.70 4.31 -0.81
N GLU A 37 3.72 5.55 -1.29
CA GLU A 37 4.62 5.99 -2.36
C GLU A 37 6.10 5.83 -2.01
N GLN A 38 6.49 6.17 -0.78
CA GLN A 38 7.87 6.04 -0.34
C GLN A 38 8.23 4.56 -0.18
N VAL A 39 7.32 3.77 0.39
CA VAL A 39 7.50 2.31 0.54
C VAL A 39 7.70 1.65 -0.82
N ILE A 40 6.87 1.97 -1.81
CA ILE A 40 7.04 1.48 -3.18
C ILE A 40 8.39 1.96 -3.71
N ARG A 41 8.80 3.22 -3.51
CA ARG A 41 10.08 3.70 -4.04
C ARG A 41 11.31 3.02 -3.40
N GLU A 42 11.23 2.71 -2.12
CA GLU A 42 12.34 2.09 -1.35
C GLU A 42 12.39 0.57 -1.47
N GLU A 43 11.22 -0.08 -1.55
CA GLU A 43 11.09 -1.54 -1.39
C GLU A 43 10.55 -2.26 -2.63
N ASN A 44 10.16 -1.53 -3.69
CA ASN A 44 9.68 -2.15 -4.93
C ASN A 44 10.78 -2.98 -5.59
N THR A 45 10.39 -4.19 -5.95
CA THR A 45 11.20 -5.15 -6.70
C THR A 45 10.48 -5.53 -8.00
N LEU A 46 11.18 -6.18 -8.93
CA LEU A 46 10.56 -6.68 -10.16
C LEU A 46 9.40 -7.67 -9.93
N ALA A 47 9.33 -8.29 -8.75
CA ALA A 47 8.25 -9.19 -8.36
C ALA A 47 7.08 -8.46 -7.67
N SER A 48 7.20 -7.15 -7.41
CA SER A 48 6.19 -6.40 -6.69
C SER A 48 4.93 -6.18 -7.52
N LEU A 49 3.79 -6.45 -6.92
CA LEU A 49 2.47 -6.26 -7.50
C LEU A 49 2.04 -4.79 -7.48
N PRO A 50 1.25 -4.36 -8.48
CA PRO A 50 0.80 -2.99 -8.59
C PRO A 50 -0.11 -2.59 -7.43
N VAL A 51 -0.09 -1.31 -7.10
CA VAL A 51 -1.10 -0.66 -6.26
C VAL A 51 -2.04 0.09 -7.16
N ILE A 52 -3.34 -0.09 -6.96
CA ILE A 52 -4.38 0.61 -7.69
C ILE A 52 -5.04 1.62 -6.76
N THR A 53 -4.96 2.89 -7.14
CA THR A 53 -5.64 3.98 -6.46
C THR A 53 -6.93 4.31 -7.21
N ILE A 54 -8.08 4.09 -6.58
CA ILE A 54 -9.38 4.52 -7.12
C ILE A 54 -9.72 5.88 -6.50
N GLY A 55 -9.56 6.95 -7.28
CA GLY A 55 -10.09 8.26 -6.91
C GLY A 55 -11.61 8.28 -6.99
N ASN A 56 -12.24 9.17 -6.22
CA ASN A 56 -13.66 9.45 -6.41
C ASN A 56 -13.84 10.12 -7.80
N ALA A 57 -14.89 9.75 -8.53
CA ALA A 57 -15.13 10.17 -9.91
C ALA A 57 -16.06 11.40 -10.02
N ASP A 58 -16.32 12.08 -8.89
CA ASP A 58 -17.13 13.30 -8.81
C ASP A 58 -16.37 14.54 -9.31
#